data_AF-A0A3D5SDJ8-F1
#
_entry.id   AF-A0A3D5SDJ8-F1
#
_cell.length_a   1.000
_cell.length_b   1.000
_cell.length_c   1.000
_cell.angle_alpha   90.00
_cell.angle_beta   90.00
_cell.angle_gamma   90.00
#
_symmetry.space_group_name_H-M   'P 1'
#
loop_
_entity.id
_entity.type
_entity.pdbx_description
1 polymer ?
#
loop_
_entity_poly.entity_id
_entity_poly.type
_entity_poly.pdbx_seq_one_letter_code
_entity_poly.pdbx_strand_id
1 'polypeptide(L)'
;MIFDPADLISWLVQFILPFFRIAAFLMVVPVFGNQLVAVRVRLLLALSSAVLIFPLLPTLPVIDPLSLAMFFLIVEQLMIGAVLGFLVQLFFHIFVLAGQMVAMQMGLGFA
;
A
#
# COMPACT_ATOMS: atom_id res chain seq x y z
N MET A 1 -22.54 25.33 -14.46
CA MET A 1 -21.77 24.14 -14.02
C MET A 1 -22.59 23.47 -12.94
N ILE A 2 -23.48 22.56 -13.35
CA ILE A 2 -24.27 21.75 -12.43
C ILE A 2 -23.32 20.63 -12.00
N PHE A 3 -22.96 20.59 -10.72
CA PHE A 3 -22.24 19.45 -10.17
C PHE A 3 -23.21 18.28 -10.18
N ASP A 4 -23.10 17.42 -11.19
CA ASP A 4 -23.88 16.20 -11.24
C ASP A 4 -23.35 15.27 -10.13
N PRO A 5 -24.20 14.76 -9.22
CA PRO A 5 -23.74 13.87 -8.13
C PRO A 5 -22.93 12.66 -8.63
N ALA A 6 -23.16 12.24 -9.88
CA ALA A 6 -22.42 11.15 -10.54
C ALA A 6 -20.93 11.46 -10.73
N ASP A 7 -20.57 12.72 -11.03
CA ASP A 7 -19.18 13.11 -11.24
C ASP A 7 -18.38 13.05 -9.94
N LEU A 8 -18.98 13.51 -8.83
CA LEU A 8 -18.37 13.45 -7.50
C LEU A 8 -18.11 12.00 -7.07
N ILE A 9 -19.06 11.10 -7.35
CA ILE A 9 -18.94 9.68 -7.07
C ILE A 9 -17.79 9.05 -7.86
N SER A 10 -17.68 9.37 -9.16
CA SER A 10 -16.60 8.85 -10.00
C SER A 10 -15.21 9.28 -9.50
N TRP A 11 -15.08 10.54 -9.08
CA TRP A 11 -13.86 11.10 -8.49
C TRP A 11 -13.49 10.38 -7.19
N LEU A 12 -14.47 10.14 -6.32
CA LEU A 12 -14.26 9.43 -5.06
C LEU A 12 -13.76 8.00 -5.28
N VAL A 13 -14.37 7.27 -6.22
CA VAL A 13 -14.00 5.89 -6.57
C VAL A 13 -12.57 5.83 -7.13
N GLN A 14 -12.24 6.74 -8.05
CA GLN A 14 -10.89 6.84 -8.62
C GLN A 14 -9.82 7.19 -7.58
N PHE A 15 -10.17 7.93 -6.51
CA PHE A 15 -9.27 8.21 -5.40
C PHE A 15 -9.11 7.04 -4.42
N ILE A 16 -10.20 6.36 -4.09
CA ILE A 16 -10.24 5.28 -3.09
C ILE A 16 -9.36 4.09 -3.48
N LEU A 17 -9.36 3.70 -4.76
CA LEU A 17 -8.60 2.54 -5.25
C LEU A 17 -7.07 2.67 -5.04
N PRO A 18 -6.39 3.72 -5.54
CA PRO A 18 -4.95 3.89 -5.31
C PRO A 18 -4.63 4.11 -3.83
N PHE A 19 -5.52 4.77 -3.07
CA PHE A 19 -5.35 4.93 -1.63
C PHE A 19 -5.24 3.58 -0.92
N PHE A 20 -6.16 2.64 -1.17
CA PHE A 20 -6.11 1.31 -0.57
C PHE A 20 -4.85 0.52 -0.96
N ARG A 21 -4.43 0.59 -2.23
CA ARG A 21 -3.19 -0.05 -2.70
C ARG A 21 -1.94 0.47 -1.98
N ILE A 22 -1.80 1.79 -1.89
CA ILE A 22 -0.63 2.44 -1.27
C ILE A 22 -0.65 2.21 0.25
N ALA A 23 -1.82 2.31 0.88
CA ALA A 23 -1.98 2.04 2.30
C ALA A 23 -1.59 0.59 2.65
N ALA A 24 -2.07 -0.39 1.89
CA ALA A 24 -1.71 -1.80 2.06
C ALA A 24 -0.21 -2.04 1.86
N PHE A 25 0.40 -1.44 0.83
CA PHE A 25 1.82 -1.51 0.58
C PHE A 25 2.65 -0.96 1.75
N LEU A 26 2.35 0.27 2.21
CA LEU A 26 3.07 0.92 3.30
C LEU A 26 2.88 0.22 4.65
N MET A 27 1.78 -0.54 4.82
CA MET A 27 1.59 -1.36 6.03
C MET A 27 2.54 -2.55 6.09
N VAL A 28 2.89 -3.14 4.95
CA VAL A 28 3.68 -4.37 4.87
C VAL A 28 5.19 -4.12 4.73
N VAL A 29 5.60 -3.06 4.03
CA VAL A 29 7.02 -2.76 3.79
C VAL A 29 7.80 -2.59 5.11
N PRO A 30 8.91 -3.31 5.34
CA PRO A 30 9.63 -3.32 6.64
C PRO A 30 10.16 -1.95 7.07
N VAL A 31 10.53 -1.08 6.13
CA VAL A 31 11.09 0.26 6.40
C VAL A 31 10.05 1.16 7.10
N PHE A 32 8.80 1.14 6.65
CA PHE A 32 7.69 1.94 7.20
C PHE A 32 6.75 1.12 8.10
N GLY A 33 6.92 -0.20 8.12
CA GLY A 33 6.10 -1.17 8.84
C GLY A 33 6.52 -1.37 10.29
N ASN A 34 7.79 -1.10 10.63
CA ASN A 34 8.28 -1.21 11.99
C ASN A 34 7.70 -0.10 12.90
N GLN A 35 7.71 -0.30 14.23
CA GLN A 35 7.24 0.68 15.24
C GLN A 35 7.95 2.05 15.17
N LEU A 36 8.98 2.17 14.34
CA LEU A 36 9.67 3.40 14.01
C LEU A 36 8.74 4.50 13.46
N VAL A 37 7.66 4.12 12.75
CA VAL A 37 6.70 5.08 12.18
C VAL A 37 5.31 4.85 12.76
N ALA A 38 4.78 5.86 13.47
CA ALA A 38 3.43 5.82 14.01
C ALA A 38 2.40 5.57 12.90
N VAL A 39 1.39 4.74 13.19
CA VAL A 39 0.31 4.39 12.23
C VAL A 39 -0.33 5.64 11.61
N ARG A 40 -0.47 6.72 12.39
CA ARG A 40 -1.01 8.02 11.93
C ARG A 40 -0.15 8.64 10.82
N VAL A 41 1.18 8.66 10.99
CA VAL A 41 2.10 9.22 10.00
C VAL A 41 2.06 8.41 8.72
N ARG A 42 2.01 7.08 8.83
CA ARG A 42 1.89 6.19 7.68
C ARG A 42 0.59 6.39 6.90
N LEU A 43 -0.53 6.58 7.59
CA LEU A 43 -1.81 6.92 6.94
C LEU A 43 -1.73 8.27 6.23
N LEU A 44 -1.12 9.28 6.85
CA LEU A 44 -0.92 10.60 6.21
C LEU A 44 -0.03 10.49 4.96
N LEU A 45 1.03 9.67 5.00
CA LEU A 45 1.89 9.41 3.84
C LEU A 45 1.14 8.67 2.73
N ALA A 46 0.31 7.69 3.07
CA ALA A 46 -0.54 6.99 2.10
C ALA A 46 -1.53 7.96 1.43
N LEU A 47 -2.17 8.81 2.25
CA LEU A 47 -3.12 9.82 1.77
C LEU A 47 -2.43 10.85 0.86
N SER A 48 -1.29 11.41 1.28
CA SER A 48 -0.56 12.40 0.47
C SER A 48 -0.10 11.79 -0.86
N SER A 49 0.37 10.55 -0.85
CA SER A 49 0.79 9.84 -2.05
C SER A 49 -0.38 9.55 -2.98
N ALA A 50 -1.52 9.14 -2.43
CA ALA A 50 -2.73 8.88 -3.20
C ALA A 50 -3.25 10.16 -3.88
N VAL A 51 -3.26 11.30 -3.19
CA VAL A 51 -3.66 12.59 -3.77
C VAL A 51 -2.74 13.00 -4.93
N LEU A 52 -1.43 12.75 -4.81
CA LEU A 52 -0.47 13.08 -5.86
C LEU A 52 -0.60 12.18 -7.10
N ILE A 53 -0.94 10.90 -6.91
CA ILE A 53 -1.03 9.92 -8.00
C ILE A 53 -2.40 9.94 -8.67
N PHE A 54 -3.45 10.25 -7.91
CA PHE A 54 -4.84 10.32 -8.38
C PHE A 54 -5.02 11.02 -9.74
N PRO A 55 -4.52 12.25 -9.96
CA PRO A 55 -4.77 12.96 -11.23
C PRO A 55 -3.97 12.41 -12.42
N LEU A 56 -3.00 11.51 -12.20
CA LEU A 56 -2.23 10.87 -13.27
C LEU A 56 -2.90 9.60 -13.80
N LEU A 57 -3.91 9.08 -13.10
CA LEU A 57 -4.59 7.85 -13.49
C LEU A 57 -5.64 8.13 -14.57
N PRO A 58 -5.75 7.27 -15.60
CA PRO A 58 -6.82 7.39 -16.57
C PRO A 58 -8.17 7.21 -15.89
N THR A 59 -9.18 7.94 -16.35
CA THR A 59 -10.53 7.88 -15.79
C THR A 59 -11.09 6.47 -15.94
N LEU A 60 -11.32 5.80 -14.81
CA LEU A 60 -12.03 4.54 -14.78
C LEU A 60 -13.51 4.75 -15.10
N PRO A 61 -14.17 3.80 -15.78
CA PRO A 61 -15.61 3.85 -16.00
C PRO A 61 -16.34 3.97 -14.65
N VAL A 62 -17.51 4.61 -14.66
CA VAL A 62 -18.30 4.81 -13.45
C VAL A 62 -18.75 3.45 -12.92
N ILE A 63 -18.07 2.99 -11.88
CA ILE A 63 -18.44 1.79 -11.12
C ILE A 63 -19.30 2.26 -9.97
N ASP A 64 -20.45 1.61 -9.79
CA ASP A 64 -21.33 1.89 -8.67
C ASP A 64 -20.59 1.57 -7.35
N PRO A 65 -20.38 2.54 -6.44
CA PRO A 65 -19.57 2.35 -5.23
C PRO A 65 -20.12 1.28 -4.29
N LEU A 66 -21.43 1.04 -4.34
CA LEU A 66 -22.15 0.06 -3.52
C LEU A 66 -22.26 -1.32 -4.20
N SER A 67 -21.69 -1.47 -5.40
CA SER A 67 -21.70 -2.75 -6.10
C SER A 67 -20.76 -3.77 -5.48
N LEU A 68 -21.10 -5.05 -5.64
CA LEU A 68 -20.23 -6.18 -5.31
C LEU A 68 -18.89 -6.10 -6.07
N ALA A 69 -18.89 -5.54 -7.29
CA ALA A 69 -17.70 -5.38 -8.11
C ALA A 69 -16.67 -4.45 -7.46
N MET A 70 -17.13 -3.33 -6.88
CA MET A 70 -16.24 -2.39 -6.17
C MET A 70 -15.57 -3.05 -4.96
N PHE A 71 -16.31 -3.88 -4.23
CA PHE A 71 -15.75 -4.65 -3.10
C PHE A 71 -14.62 -5.58 -3.56
N PHE A 72 -14.83 -6.35 -4.63
CA PHE A 72 -13.79 -7.22 -5.19
C PHE A 72 -12.57 -6.43 -5.67
N LEU A 73 -12.76 -5.27 -6.30
CA LEU A 73 -11.67 -4.39 -6.72
C LEU A 73 -10.85 -3.86 -5.54
N ILE A 74 -11.50 -3.45 -4.45
CA ILE A 74 -10.78 -3.01 -3.24
C ILE A 74 -9.93 -4.16 -2.69
N VAL A 75 -10.50 -5.36 -2.59
CA VAL A 75 -9.76 -6.56 -2.14
C VAL A 75 -8.57 -6.85 -3.04
N GLU A 76 -8.73 -6.74 -4.36
CA GLU A 76 -7.63 -6.89 -5.32
C GLU A 76 -6.53 -5.84 -5.09
N GLN A 77 -6.89 -4.56 -4.88
CA GLN A 77 -5.92 -3.51 -4.59
C GLN A 77 -5.16 -3.74 -3.28
N LEU A 78 -5.84 -4.24 -2.24
CA LEU A 78 -5.17 -4.65 -1.00
C LEU A 78 -4.21 -5.80 -1.25
N MET A 79 -4.61 -6.82 -2.02
CA MET A 79 -3.75 -7.95 -2.36
C MET A 79 -2.52 -7.52 -3.15
N ILE A 80 -2.69 -6.67 -4.16
CA ILE A 80 -1.58 -6.12 -4.95
C ILE A 80 -0.62 -5.34 -4.03
N GLY A 81 -1.16 -4.45 -3.18
CA GLY A 81 -0.34 -3.69 -2.24
C GLY A 81 0.42 -4.58 -1.26
N ALA A 82 -0.24 -5.59 -0.70
CA ALA A 82 0.36 -6.55 0.22
C ALA A 82 1.46 -7.40 -0.44
N VAL A 83 1.21 -7.91 -1.65
CA VAL A 83 2.21 -8.68 -2.43
C VAL A 83 3.43 -7.83 -2.74
N LEU A 84 3.24 -6.58 -3.20
CA LEU A 84 4.35 -5.66 -3.44
C LEU A 84 5.17 -5.39 -2.16
N GLY A 85 4.49 -5.18 -1.03
CA GLY A 85 5.16 -4.98 0.25
C GLY A 85 5.93 -6.22 0.72
N PHE A 86 5.35 -7.40 0.51
CA PHE A 86 5.96 -8.69 0.84
C PHE A 86 7.21 -8.95 -0.01
N LEU A 87 7.23 -8.60 -1.29
CA LEU A 87 8.43 -8.70 -2.13
C LEU A 87 9.58 -7.83 -1.59
N VAL A 88 9.27 -6.61 -1.15
CA VAL A 88 10.27 -5.74 -0.50
C VAL A 88 10.73 -6.36 0.83
N GLN A 89 9.81 -6.95 1.61
CA GLN A 89 10.16 -7.63 2.85
C GLN A 89 11.14 -8.79 2.61
N LEU A 90 10.90 -9.62 1.60
CA LEU A 90 11.80 -10.70 1.19
C LEU A 90 13.18 -10.16 0.79
N PHE A 91 13.22 -9.07 0.03
CA PHE A 91 14.48 -8.42 -0.35
C PHE A 91 15.32 -8.01 0.87
N PHE A 92 14.71 -7.37 1.87
CA PHE A 92 15.41 -7.03 3.12
C PHE A 92 15.83 -8.26 3.93
N HIS A 93 15.03 -9.33 3.88
CA HIS A 93 15.35 -10.59 4.57
C HIS A 93 16.66 -11.22 4.10
N ILE A 94 17.03 -11.03 2.83
CA ILE A 94 18.30 -11.52 2.28
C ILE A 94 19.48 -10.93 3.06
N PHE A 95 19.45 -9.63 3.38
CA PHE A 95 20.51 -8.97 4.13
C PHE A 95 20.54 -9.42 5.59
N VAL A 96 19.37 -9.61 6.20
CA VAL A 96 19.27 -10.11 7.58
C VAL A 96 19.90 -11.51 7.68
N LEU A 97 19.53 -12.41 6.76
CA LEU A 97 20.06 -13.77 6.70
C LEU A 97 21.58 -13.76 6.43
N ALA A 98 22.06 -12.93 5.50
CA ALA A 98 23.48 -12.79 5.23
C ALA A 98 24.26 -12.32 6.47
N GLY A 99 23.74 -11.32 7.20
CA GLY A 99 24.33 -10.84 8.44
C GLY A 99 24.36 -11.91 9.53
N GLN A 100 23.28 -12.68 9.67
CA GLN A 100 23.22 -13.82 10.60
C GLN A 100 24.25 -14.90 10.24
N MET A 101 24.42 -15.23 8.96
CA MET A 101 25.43 -16.20 8.51
C MET A 101 26.86 -15.76 8.83
N VAL A 102 27.17 -14.47 8.70
CA VAL A 102 28.48 -13.93 9.07
C VAL A 102 28.68 -13.94 10.58
N ALA A 103 27.68 -13.52 11.36
CA ALA A 103 27.75 -13.52 12.82
C ALA A 103 27.96 -14.93 13.41
N MET A 104 27.28 -15.94 12.83
CA MET A 104 27.48 -17.35 13.21
C MET A 104 28.92 -17.80 12.96
N GLN A 105 29.52 -17.40 11.83
CA GLN A 105 30.93 -17.72 11.53
C GLN A 105 31.92 -17.04 12.49
N MET A 106 31.57 -15.87 13.04
CA MET A 106 32.37 -15.17 14.04
C MET A 106 32.22 -15.75 15.46
N GLY A 107 31.43 -16.82 15.64
CA GLY A 107 31.21 -17.46 16.94
C GLY A 107 30.23 -16.71 17.85
N LEU A 108 29.52 -15.69 17.34
CA LEU A 108 28.51 -14.94 18.08
C LEU A 108 27.14 -15.65 18.15
N GLY A 109 27.02 -16.84 17.55
CA GLY A 109 25.80 -17.66 17.52
C GLY A 109 25.63 -18.63 18.69
N PHE A 110 26.48 -18.55 19.72
CA PHE A 110 26.42 -19.41 20.93
C PHE A 110 25.70 -18.76 22.11
N ALA A 111 24.89 -17.73 21.85
CA ALA A 111 24.02 -17.07 22.82
C ALA A 111 22.55 -17.21 22.40
#